data_AF-A0A1Z4BV06-F1
#
_entry.id   AF-A0A1Z4BV06-F1
#
_cell.length_a   1.000
_cell.length_b   1.000
_cell.length_c   1.000
_cell.angle_alpha   90.00
_cell.angle_beta   90.00
_cell.angle_gamma   90.00
#
_symmetry.space_group_name_H-M   'P 1'
#
loop_
_entity.id
_entity.type
_entity.pdbx_description
1 polymer ?
#
loop_
_entity_poly.entity_id
_entity_poly.type
_entity_poly.pdbx_seq_one_letter_code
_entity_poly.pdbx_strand_id
1 'polypeptide(L)' 'MPSCKQMTQLLSDSLETRLPWPKRSAMRLHLLICATCRRYRRHLLFMQKIITDHNPRLTALSDTAKQRIKDNLAQLKDKP' A
#
# COMPACT_ATOMS: atom_id res chain seq x y z
N MET A 1 -4.54 23.07 -10.20
CA MET A 1 -3.52 22.08 -9.81
C MET A 1 -3.49 21.96 -8.29
N PRO A 2 -3.38 20.75 -7.71
CA PRO A 2 -3.08 20.60 -6.29
C PRO A 2 -1.70 21.18 -5.95
N SER A 3 -1.53 21.71 -4.74
CA SER A 3 -0.22 22.15 -4.25
C SER A 3 0.69 20.94 -4.01
N CYS A 4 2.01 21.17 -3.96
CA CYS A 4 2.97 20.10 -3.64
C CYS A 4 2.63 19.40 -2.32
N LYS A 5 2.13 20.13 -1.31
CA LYS A 5 1.68 19.57 -0.02
C LYS A 5 0.47 18.64 -0.15
N GLN A 6 -0.52 19.06 -0.93
CA GLN A 6 -1.69 18.21 -1.22
C GLN A 6 -1.28 16.97 -2.03
N MET A 7 -0.29 17.13 -2.93
CA MET A 7 0.25 16.03 -3.73
C MET A 7 0.98 15.01 -2.88
N THR A 8 1.78 15.44 -1.89
CA THR A 8 2.46 14.52 -0.97
C THR A 8 1.46 13.72 -0.12
N GLN A 9 0.38 14.35 0.35
CA GLN A 9 -0.70 13.66 1.08
C GLN A 9 -1.41 12.63 0.19
N LEU A 10 -1.83 13.04 -1.02
CA LEU A 10 -2.46 12.15 -2.00
C LEU A 10 -1.57 10.96 -2.39
N LEU A 11 -0.24 11.15 -2.42
CA LEU A 11 0.72 10.09 -2.69
C LEU A 11 0.78 9.08 -1.53
N SER A 12 0.81 9.54 -0.28
CA SER A 12 0.71 8.65 0.90
C SER A 12 -0.61 7.89 0.92
N ASP A 13 -1.74 8.58 0.74
CA ASP A 13 -3.06 7.94 0.71
C ASP A 13 -3.17 6.86 -0.38
N SER A 14 -2.45 7.05 -1.50
CA SER A 14 -2.42 6.09 -2.60
C SER A 14 -1.66 4.80 -2.29
N LEU A 15 -0.85 4.78 -1.24
CA LEU A 15 -0.15 3.59 -0.76
C LEU A 15 -1.04 2.74 0.14
N GLU A 16 -1.92 3.36 0.91
CA GLU A 16 -2.85 2.67 1.83
C GLU A 16 -4.17 2.30 1.17
N THR A 17 -4.67 3.14 0.25
CA THR A 17 -6.02 3.00 -0.31
C THR A 17 -6.04 3.12 -1.83
N ARG A 18 -7.02 2.48 -2.48
CA ARG A 18 -7.25 2.68 -3.93
C ARG A 18 -7.84 4.07 -4.16
N LEU A 19 -6.98 5.00 -4.56
CA LEU A 19 -7.40 6.36 -4.90
C LEU A 19 -8.43 6.39 -6.04
N PRO A 20 -9.54 7.16 -5.92
CA PRO A 20 -10.52 7.31 -6.99
C PRO A 20 -9.89 7.93 -8.25
N TRP A 21 -10.36 7.48 -9.42
CA TRP A 21 -9.86 7.86 -10.75
C TRP A 21 -9.56 9.35 -10.98
N PRO A 22 -10.42 10.32 -10.60
CA PRO A 22 -10.13 11.75 -10.82
C PRO A 22 -8.91 12.25 -10.05
N LYS A 23 -8.62 11.70 -8.86
CA LYS A 23 -7.42 12.06 -8.10
C LYS A 23 -6.15 11.55 -8.79
N ARG A 24 -6.23 10.43 -9.51
CA ARG A 24 -5.10 9.85 -10.27
C ARG A 24 -4.71 10.69 -11.48
N SER A 25 -5.67 11.27 -12.21
CA SER A 25 -5.36 12.12 -13.36
C SER A 25 -4.72 13.44 -12.93
N ALA A 26 -5.26 14.09 -11.88
CA ALA A 26 -4.68 15.30 -11.29
C ALA A 26 -3.24 15.07 -10.79
N MET A 27 -3.00 13.91 -10.16
CA MET A 27 -1.66 13.49 -9.76
C MET A 27 -0.71 13.38 -10.96
N ARG A 28 -1.10 12.68 -12.02
CA ARG A 28 -0.27 12.51 -13.21
C ARG A 28 0.10 13.86 -13.83
N LEU A 29 -0.87 14.76 -13.97
CA LEU A 29 -0.63 16.10 -14.51
C LEU A 29 0.38 16.90 -13.66
N HIS A 30 0.23 16.90 -12.34
CA HIS A 30 1.15 17.59 -11.45
C HIS A 30 2.56 16.99 -11.50
N LEU A 31 2.68 15.66 -11.63
CA LEU A 31 3.98 15.01 -11.78
C LEU A 31 4.67 15.33 -13.11
N LEU A 32 3.95 15.72 -14.17
CA LEU A 32 4.58 16.14 -15.43
C LEU A 32 5.31 17.49 -15.30
N ILE A 33 4.77 18.40 -14.48
CA ILE A 33 5.32 19.76 -14.35
C ILE A 33 6.21 19.97 -13.12
N CYS A 34 6.10 19.12 -12.09
CA CYS A 34 6.83 19.28 -10.83
C CYS A 34 7.88 18.18 -10.62
N ALA A 35 9.17 18.53 -10.77
CA ALA A 35 10.28 17.60 -10.58
C ALA A 35 10.42 17.08 -9.13
N THR A 36 10.12 17.93 -8.14
CA THR A 36 10.20 17.58 -6.72
C THR A 36 9.20 16.48 -6.37
N CYS A 37 7.95 16.61 -6.81
CA CYS A 37 6.93 15.58 -6.59
C CYS A 37 7.26 14.28 -7.34
N ARG A 38 7.88 14.35 -8.53
CA ARG A 38 8.41 13.14 -9.20
C ARG A 38 9.47 12.43 -8.37
N ARG A 39 10.40 13.19 -7.77
CA ARG A 39 11.46 12.63 -6.92
C ARG A 39 10.88 11.98 -5.67
N TYR A 40 9.98 12.68 -4.99
CA TYR A 40 9.29 12.17 -3.81
C TYR A 40 8.52 10.87 -4.09
N ARG A 41 7.76 10.82 -5.19
CA ARG A 41 7.06 9.59 -5.62
C ARG A 41 8.02 8.42 -5.82
N ARG A 42 9.19 8.65 -6.42
CA ARG A 42 10.22 7.60 -6.58
C ARG A 42 10.72 7.08 -5.25
N HIS A 43 10.98 7.97 -4.27
CA HIS A 43 11.42 7.56 -2.94
C HIS A 43 10.34 6.74 -2.22
N LEU A 44 9.07 7.17 -2.28
CA LEU A 44 7.96 6.42 -1.70
C LEU A 44 7.81 5.02 -2.29
N LEU A 45 7.89 4.89 -3.62
CA LEU A 45 7.80 3.59 -4.29
C LEU A 45 9.01 2.69 -3.98
N PHE A 46 10.19 3.28 -3.80
CA PHE A 46 11.38 2.54 -3.38
C PHE A 46 11.21 1.97 -1.97
N MET A 47 10.74 2.79 -1.02
CA MET A 47 10.44 2.34 0.34
C MET A 47 9.35 1.26 0.35
N GLN A 48 8.26 1.47 -0.39
CA GLN A 48 7.20 0.48 -0.53
C GLN A 48 7.76 -0.82 -1.11
N LYS A 49 8.61 -0.75 -2.12
CA LYS A 49 9.25 -1.94 -2.71
C LYS A 49 10.07 -2.67 -1.66
N ILE A 50 10.92 -2.01 -0.89
CA ILE A 50 11.72 -2.67 0.17
C ILE A 50 10.82 -3.34 1.22
N ILE A 51 9.76 -2.65 1.64
CA ILE A 51 8.80 -3.17 2.63
C ILE A 51 8.04 -4.39 2.07
N THR A 52 7.64 -4.32 0.80
CA THR A 52 6.84 -5.37 0.14
C THR A 52 7.71 -6.54 -0.34
N ASP A 53 8.97 -6.29 -0.68
CA ASP A 53 9.99 -7.28 -1.09
C ASP A 53 10.56 -8.06 0.12
N HIS A 54 9.83 -8.06 1.24
CA HIS A 54 10.10 -8.97 2.35
C HIS A 54 9.98 -10.42 1.88
N ASN A 55 11.08 -11.15 2.08
CA ASN A 55 11.19 -12.58 1.81
C ASN A 55 9.93 -13.31 2.29
N PRO A 56 9.19 -14.01 1.41
CA PRO A 56 7.96 -14.69 1.79
C PRO A 56 8.19 -15.75 2.87
N ARG A 57 9.43 -16.19 3.13
CA ARG A 57 9.75 -17.07 4.28
C ARG A 57 9.72 -16.36 5.64
N LEU A 58 9.92 -15.03 5.70
CA LEU A 58 9.86 -14.25 6.94
C LEU A 58 8.41 -13.87 7.30
N THR A 59 7.52 -13.79 6.31
CA THR A 59 6.10 -13.44 6.48
C THR A 59 5.16 -14.64 6.31
N ALA A 60 5.64 -15.76 5.76
CA ALA A 60 4.89 -17.01 5.76
C ALA A 60 4.74 -17.50 7.19
N LEU A 61 3.49 -17.54 7.64
CA LEU A 61 3.11 -18.28 8.83
C LEU A 61 3.66 -19.70 8.75
N SER A 62 4.22 -20.20 9.86
CA SER A 62 4.57 -21.61 9.98
C SER A 62 3.33 -22.46 9.72
N ASP A 63 3.52 -23.68 9.22
CA ASP A 63 2.39 -24.56 8.94
C ASP A 63 1.57 -24.85 10.21
N THR A 64 2.23 -24.89 11.37
CA THR A 64 1.56 -24.97 12.69
C THR A 64 0.71 -23.74 13.00
N ALA A 65 1.16 -22.52 12.69
CA ALA A 65 0.37 -21.31 12.89
C ALA A 65 -0.83 -21.25 11.93
N LYS A 66 -0.66 -21.67 10.67
CA LYS A 66 -1.76 -21.79 9.70
C LYS A 66 -2.83 -22.77 10.16
N GLN A 67 -2.42 -23.93 10.67
CA GLN A 67 -3.34 -24.96 11.16
C GLN A 67 -4.18 -24.42 12.33
N ARG A 68 -3.54 -23.80 13.33
CA ARG A 68 -4.23 -23.20 14.48
C ARG A 68 -5.26 -22.15 14.08
N ILE A 69 -4.95 -21.32 13.08
CA ILE A 69 -5.88 -20.31 12.58
C ILE A 69 -7.07 -20.98 11.88
N LYS A 70 -6.82 -21.99 11.04
CA LYS A 70 -7.90 -22.75 10.39
C LYS A 70 -8.83 -23.41 11.41
N ASP A 71 -8.26 -24.04 12.43
CA ASP A 71 -9.04 -24.76 13.44
C ASP A 71 -9.91 -23.79 14.27
N ASN A 72 -9.39 -22.60 14.61
CA ASN A 72 -10.17 -21.57 15.30
C ASN A 72 -11.29 -21.00 14.41
N LEU A 73 -11.01 -20.77 13.12
CA LEU A 73 -12.02 -20.30 12.18
C LEU A 73 -13.13 -21.33 11.96
N ALA A 74 -12.79 -22.63 11.95
CA ALA A 74 -13.78 -23.70 11.87
C ALA A 74 -14.68 -23.72 13.12
N GLN A 75 -14.08 -23.64 14.32
CA GLN A 75 -14.82 -23.59 15.58
C GLN A 75 -15.75 -22.37 15.71
N LEU A 76 -15.38 -21.22 15.15
CA LEU A 76 -16.25 -20.04 15.09
C LEU A 76 -17.42 -20.21 14.12
N LYS A 77 -17.26 -21.06 13.11
CA LYS A 77 -18.31 -21.36 12.11
C LYS A 77 -19.33 -22.37 12.62
N ASP A 78 -18.93 -23.23 13.55
CA ASP A 78 -19.77 -24.25 14.20
C ASP A 78 -20.41 -23.77 15.52
N LYS A 79 -20.12 -22.54 15.97
CA LYS A 79 -20.79 -21.94 17.13
C LYS A 79 -22.16 -21.39 16.69
N PRO A 80 -23.28 -21.84 17.31
CA PRO A 80 -24.63 -21.42 16.94
C PRO A 80 -24.90 -19.95 17.23
#